data_AF-A0A8S4E270-F1
#
_entry.id   AF-A0A8S4E270-F1
#
_cell.length_a   1.000
_cell.length_b   1.000
_cell.length_c   1.000
_cell.angle_alpha   90.00
_cell.angle_beta   90.00
_cell.angle_gamma   90.00
#
_symmetry.space_group_name_H-M   'P 1'
#
loop_
_entity.id
_entity.type
_entity.pdbx_description
1 polymer ?
#
loop_
_entity_poly.entity_id
_entity_poly.type
_entity_poly.pdbx_seq_one_letter_code
_entity_poly.pdbx_strand_id
1 'polypeptide(L)'
;MVSIFAIVANSVTDGVVNGDNVLLLISSAVFTATTTCFVLDFVMVMVIYGSHRFKVNPDNVATPLAASIGDIVSNTVLAVTAQYMYEQIKISLWQPIVLICVYYSILPIWVYIVYKNKYTKKVLTTGWTPVISALFISGVGGIVLDQAVDRYRGYEVFQPIVNGIGGNLVCVQSSRLATHLHQTAIPGVLPEGTRLIEWPWKTLLFGTAAAKVARMLLVLAVVGQIIFMVVADFVYQGLVTIQLAFGLTYIICSVFQVMVLLYLAYILVHYMWKLKKDPDNAAIPYLTALGDLLGSVFLGLAFVILSLFGLEYGNNAQ
;
A
#
# COMPACT_ATOMS: atom_id res chain seq x y z
N MET A 1 2.04 10.07 -13.75
CA MET A 1 0.80 10.42 -13.00
C MET A 1 1.11 10.71 -11.54
N VAL A 2 1.71 9.78 -10.79
CA VAL A 2 2.16 10.01 -9.41
C VAL A 2 3.01 11.28 -9.29
N SER A 3 4.04 11.42 -10.14
CA SER A 3 4.89 12.62 -10.14
C SER A 3 4.12 13.91 -10.43
N ILE A 4 3.14 13.88 -11.33
CA ILE A 4 2.31 15.04 -11.67
C ILE A 4 1.44 15.43 -10.46
N PHE A 5 0.82 14.45 -9.80
CA PHE A 5 0.06 14.67 -8.58
C PHE A 5 0.95 15.29 -7.49
N ALA A 6 2.14 14.74 -7.26
CA ALA A 6 3.09 15.27 -6.27
C ALA A 6 3.50 16.73 -6.60
N ILE A 7 3.75 17.04 -7.86
CA ILE A 7 4.07 18.42 -8.30
C ILE A 7 2.89 19.36 -8.03
N VAL A 8 1.66 18.95 -8.39
CA VAL A 8 0.46 19.76 -8.16
C VAL A 8 0.21 19.97 -6.67
N ALA A 9 0.31 18.91 -5.87
CA ALA A 9 0.15 18.98 -4.42
C ALA A 9 1.20 19.93 -3.81
N ASN A 10 2.48 19.74 -4.13
CA ASN A 10 3.56 20.60 -3.63
C ASN A 10 3.40 22.06 -4.10
N SER A 11 2.95 22.29 -5.35
CA SER A 11 2.65 23.65 -5.85
C SER A 11 1.55 24.34 -5.05
N VAL A 12 0.55 23.58 -4.57
CA VAL A 12 -0.55 24.10 -3.76
C VAL A 12 -0.11 24.37 -2.32
N THR A 13 0.77 23.54 -1.76
CA THR A 13 1.25 23.69 -0.38
C THR A 13 2.34 24.76 -0.24
N ASP A 14 3.34 24.75 -1.12
CA ASP A 14 4.58 25.55 -0.98
C ASP A 14 4.61 26.78 -1.91
N GLY A 15 3.75 26.84 -2.93
CA GLY A 15 3.61 27.99 -3.83
C GLY A 15 4.77 28.23 -4.82
N VAL A 16 5.79 27.37 -4.85
CA VAL A 16 6.98 27.52 -5.72
C VAL A 16 7.25 26.22 -6.49
N VAL A 17 7.41 26.32 -7.82
CA VAL A 17 7.70 25.16 -8.68
C VAL A 17 9.10 25.28 -9.26
N ASN A 18 10.02 24.43 -8.79
CA ASN A 18 11.37 24.33 -9.36
C ASN A 18 11.39 23.30 -10.50
N GLY A 19 11.75 23.74 -11.71
CA GLY A 19 11.80 22.88 -12.90
C GLY A 19 12.76 21.69 -12.77
N ASP A 20 13.88 21.88 -12.06
CA ASP A 20 14.87 20.81 -11.84
C ASP A 20 14.32 19.72 -10.90
N ASN A 21 13.57 20.10 -9.87
CA ASN A 21 12.91 19.16 -8.96
C ASN A 21 11.78 18.40 -9.68
N VAL A 22 11.05 19.08 -10.58
CA VAL A 22 10.03 18.44 -11.43
C VAL A 22 10.67 17.39 -12.33
N LEU A 23 11.77 17.72 -13.00
CA LEU A 23 12.48 16.80 -13.87
C LEU A 23 13.04 15.61 -13.08
N LEU A 24 13.63 15.87 -11.90
CA LEU A 24 14.11 14.84 -10.99
C LEU A 24 13.01 13.85 -10.64
N LEU A 25 11.86 14.35 -10.19
CA LEU A 25 10.76 13.55 -9.65
C LEU A 25 10.06 12.74 -10.76
N ILE A 26 10.04 13.25 -12.00
CA ILE A 26 9.52 12.49 -13.15
C ILE A 26 10.52 11.42 -13.59
N SER A 27 11.80 11.79 -13.80
CA SER A 27 12.82 10.85 -14.29
C SER A 27 13.07 9.71 -13.29
N SER A 28 13.20 10.02 -11.99
CA SER A 28 13.38 9.02 -10.95
C SER A 28 12.16 8.10 -10.88
N ALA A 29 10.95 8.64 -10.77
CA ALA A 29 9.74 7.83 -10.65
C ALA A 29 9.49 6.92 -11.85
N VAL A 30 9.71 7.40 -13.09
CA VAL A 30 9.56 6.56 -14.30
C VAL A 30 10.58 5.44 -14.29
N PHE A 31 11.85 5.76 -14.01
CA PHE A 31 12.91 4.75 -13.96
C PHE A 31 12.63 3.72 -12.87
N THR A 32 12.40 4.16 -11.62
CA THR A 32 12.03 3.31 -10.49
C THR A 32 10.86 2.41 -10.86
N ALA A 33 9.75 2.97 -11.35
CA ALA A 33 8.55 2.20 -11.63
C ALA A 33 8.84 1.09 -12.64
N THR A 34 9.60 1.37 -13.70
CA THR A 34 9.92 0.36 -14.70
C THR A 34 10.87 -0.73 -14.18
N THR A 35 11.91 -0.36 -13.44
CA THR A 35 12.86 -1.32 -12.84
C THR A 35 12.18 -2.18 -11.79
N THR A 36 11.40 -1.57 -10.90
CA THR A 36 10.65 -2.27 -9.86
C THR A 36 9.63 -3.24 -10.47
N CYS A 37 8.81 -2.79 -11.44
CA CYS A 37 7.86 -3.68 -12.11
C CYS A 37 8.58 -4.87 -12.78
N PHE A 38 9.71 -4.64 -13.44
CA PHE A 38 10.47 -5.72 -14.08
C PHE A 38 10.98 -6.76 -13.07
N VAL A 39 11.57 -6.30 -11.95
CA VAL A 39 12.08 -7.19 -10.91
C VAL A 39 10.92 -7.95 -10.25
N LEU A 40 9.83 -7.27 -9.93
CA LEU A 40 8.66 -7.87 -9.29
C LEU A 40 7.96 -8.89 -10.20
N ASP A 41 7.78 -8.58 -11.49
CA ASP A 41 7.19 -9.51 -12.45
C ASP A 41 8.01 -10.80 -12.55
N PHE A 42 9.35 -10.68 -12.59
CA PHE A 42 10.24 -11.83 -12.60
C PHE A 42 10.11 -12.68 -11.32
N VAL A 43 10.13 -12.05 -10.14
CA VAL A 43 9.96 -12.73 -8.85
C VAL A 43 8.59 -13.42 -8.79
N MET A 44 7.53 -12.75 -9.22
CA MET A 44 6.17 -13.28 -9.20
C MET A 44 6.01 -14.50 -10.11
N VAL A 45 6.58 -14.46 -11.32
CA VAL A 45 6.57 -15.62 -12.22
C VAL A 45 7.28 -16.82 -11.58
N MET A 46 8.44 -16.60 -10.95
CA MET A 46 9.18 -17.66 -10.26
C MET A 46 8.37 -18.27 -9.12
N VAL A 47 7.66 -17.44 -8.36
CA VAL A 47 6.87 -17.88 -7.20
C VAL A 47 5.63 -18.64 -7.64
N ILE A 48 4.95 -18.19 -8.69
CA ILE A 48 3.79 -18.90 -9.26
C ILE A 48 4.23 -20.26 -9.80
N TYR A 49 5.32 -20.31 -10.58
CA TYR A 49 5.83 -21.56 -11.14
C TYR A 49 6.30 -22.52 -10.04
N GLY A 50 6.99 -22.00 -9.02
CA GLY A 50 7.40 -22.76 -7.84
C GLY A 50 6.21 -23.32 -7.07
N SER A 51 5.19 -22.51 -6.80
CA SER A 51 3.98 -22.94 -6.11
C SER A 51 3.27 -24.08 -6.84
N HIS A 52 3.20 -24.01 -8.17
CA HIS A 52 2.62 -25.06 -8.99
C HIS A 52 3.42 -26.37 -8.90
N ARG A 53 4.76 -26.28 -8.85
CA ARG A 53 5.63 -27.46 -8.68
C ARG A 53 5.44 -28.15 -7.33
N PHE A 54 5.17 -27.38 -6.28
CA PHE A 54 4.90 -27.91 -4.92
C PHE A 54 3.43 -28.25 -4.66
N LYS A 55 2.54 -28.13 -5.67
CA LYS A 55 1.08 -28.33 -5.55
C LYS A 55 0.42 -27.47 -4.46
N VAL A 56 1.01 -26.32 -4.15
CA VAL A 56 0.42 -25.32 -3.28
C VAL A 56 -0.36 -24.34 -4.15
N ASN A 57 -1.53 -23.90 -3.69
CA ASN A 57 -2.30 -22.89 -4.41
C ASN A 57 -1.46 -21.59 -4.51
N PRO A 58 -1.16 -21.09 -5.72
CA PRO A 58 -0.35 -19.89 -5.91
C PRO A 58 -0.94 -18.68 -5.19
N ASP A 59 -2.25 -18.53 -5.05
CA ASP A 59 -2.84 -17.36 -4.36
C ASP A 59 -2.48 -17.31 -2.86
N ASN A 60 -2.23 -18.47 -2.24
CA ASN A 60 -1.85 -18.54 -0.83
C ASN A 60 -0.39 -18.13 -0.58
N VAL A 61 0.47 -18.17 -1.60
CA VAL A 61 1.91 -17.89 -1.48
C VAL A 61 2.29 -16.64 -2.25
N ALA A 62 1.84 -16.55 -3.50
CA ALA A 62 2.11 -15.43 -4.40
C ALA A 62 1.48 -14.13 -3.90
N THR A 63 0.25 -14.12 -3.36
CA THR A 63 -0.36 -12.85 -2.91
C THR A 63 0.34 -12.22 -1.70
N PRO A 64 0.63 -12.95 -0.59
CA PRO A 64 1.37 -12.36 0.53
C PRO A 64 2.80 -11.95 0.13
N LEU A 65 3.42 -12.74 -0.76
CA LEU A 65 4.77 -12.48 -1.22
C LEU A 65 4.85 -11.30 -2.19
N ALA A 66 3.89 -11.17 -3.10
CA ALA A 66 3.72 -10.02 -3.99
C ALA A 66 3.61 -8.73 -3.18
N ALA A 67 2.76 -8.74 -2.16
CA ALA A 67 2.54 -7.59 -1.30
C ALA A 67 3.82 -7.21 -0.54
N SER A 68 4.45 -8.19 0.13
CA SER A 68 5.59 -7.91 1.02
C SER A 68 6.90 -7.65 0.26
N ILE A 69 7.24 -8.48 -0.74
CA ILE A 69 8.43 -8.27 -1.58
C ILE A 69 8.24 -7.06 -2.49
N GLY A 70 7.00 -6.83 -2.95
CA GLY A 70 6.57 -5.63 -3.67
C GLY A 70 7.07 -4.36 -3.01
N ASP A 71 6.64 -4.14 -1.77
CA ASP A 71 6.97 -2.94 -0.99
C ASP A 71 8.47 -2.80 -0.75
N ILE A 72 9.15 -3.88 -0.37
CA ILE A 72 10.60 -3.86 -0.09
C ILE A 72 11.39 -3.50 -1.34
N VAL A 73 11.11 -4.18 -2.47
CA VAL A 73 11.81 -3.92 -3.74
C VAL A 73 11.48 -2.53 -4.26
N SER A 74 10.21 -2.11 -4.20
CA SER A 74 9.80 -0.78 -4.66
C SER A 74 10.50 0.33 -3.87
N ASN A 75 10.45 0.28 -2.54
CA ASN A 75 11.07 1.31 -1.70
C ASN A 75 12.59 1.32 -1.81
N THR A 76 13.22 0.15 -1.88
CA THR A 76 14.68 0.06 -2.04
C THR A 76 15.14 0.59 -3.40
N VAL A 77 14.49 0.16 -4.49
CA VAL A 77 14.81 0.65 -5.84
C VAL A 77 14.50 2.14 -5.92
N LEU A 78 13.39 2.63 -5.35
CA LEU A 78 13.07 4.06 -5.31
C LEU A 78 14.16 4.86 -4.62
N ALA A 79 14.58 4.46 -3.42
CA ALA A 79 15.62 5.15 -2.66
C ALA A 79 16.94 5.22 -3.44
N VAL A 80 17.42 4.09 -3.97
CA VAL A 80 18.67 4.01 -4.74
C VAL A 80 18.60 4.84 -6.01
N THR A 81 17.50 4.75 -6.75
CA THR A 81 17.34 5.45 -8.03
C THR A 81 17.11 6.95 -7.84
N ALA A 82 16.38 7.35 -6.80
CA ALA A 82 16.22 8.76 -6.43
C ALA A 82 17.56 9.37 -6.02
N GLN A 83 18.36 8.68 -5.20
CA GLN A 83 19.69 9.14 -4.81
C GLN A 83 20.62 9.28 -6.03
N TYR A 84 20.67 8.26 -6.88
CA TYR A 84 21.47 8.31 -8.11
C TYR A 84 21.04 9.47 -9.02
N MET A 85 19.75 9.64 -9.28
CA MET A 85 19.23 10.74 -10.10
C MET A 85 19.50 12.12 -9.49
N TYR A 86 19.42 12.25 -8.17
CA TYR A 86 19.75 13.49 -7.46
C TYR A 86 21.22 13.88 -7.63
N GLU A 87 22.14 12.92 -7.58
CA GLU A 87 23.56 13.17 -7.85
C GLU A 87 23.81 13.57 -9.32
N GLN A 88 23.12 12.93 -10.27
CA GLN A 88 23.30 13.24 -11.70
C GLN A 88 22.77 14.63 -12.07
N ILE A 89 21.66 15.08 -11.47
CA ILE A 89 21.09 16.41 -11.73
C ILE A 89 22.02 17.53 -11.28
N LYS A 90 22.82 17.32 -10.23
CA LYS A 90 23.85 18.28 -9.81
C LYS A 90 24.99 18.43 -10.82
N ILE A 91 25.22 17.41 -11.64
CA ILE A 91 26.31 17.38 -12.63
C ILE A 91 25.79 17.89 -13.98
N SER A 92 24.67 17.35 -14.46
CA SER A 92 24.11 17.69 -15.78
C SER A 92 22.68 17.18 -15.96
N LEU A 93 21.81 18.02 -16.51
CA LEU A 93 20.40 17.69 -16.78
C LEU A 93 20.19 16.73 -17.96
N TRP A 94 21.23 16.45 -18.76
CA TRP A 94 21.10 15.67 -20.00
C TRP A 94 20.68 14.21 -19.76
N GLN A 95 21.20 13.56 -18.72
CA GLN A 95 20.88 12.15 -18.45
C GLN A 95 19.40 11.92 -18.09
N PRO A 96 18.79 12.68 -17.15
CA PRO A 96 17.34 12.60 -16.88
C PRO A 96 16.46 12.84 -18.10
N ILE A 97 16.84 13.79 -18.97
CA ILE A 97 16.10 14.14 -20.20
C ILE A 97 16.16 12.99 -21.20
N VAL A 98 17.35 12.47 -21.47
CA VAL A 98 17.53 11.34 -22.40
C VAL A 98 16.74 10.12 -21.93
N LEU A 99 16.77 9.84 -20.63
CA LEU A 99 16.03 8.73 -20.03
C LEU A 99 14.52 8.87 -20.28
N ILE A 100 13.94 10.03 -20.00
CA ILE A 100 12.52 10.32 -20.27
C ILE A 100 12.21 10.13 -21.75
N CYS A 101 13.02 10.70 -22.65
CA CYS A 101 12.83 10.58 -24.09
C CYS A 101 12.81 9.13 -24.58
N VAL A 102 13.72 8.29 -24.06
CA VAL A 102 13.78 6.85 -24.38
C VAL A 102 12.49 6.14 -23.94
N TYR A 103 12.05 6.34 -22.69
CA TYR A 103 10.82 5.71 -22.20
C TYR A 103 9.57 6.15 -22.96
N TYR A 104 9.44 7.44 -23.27
CA TYR A 104 8.32 7.95 -24.06
C TYR A 104 8.31 7.40 -25.49
N SER A 105 9.49 7.21 -26.10
CA SER A 105 9.61 6.64 -27.44
C SER A 105 9.23 5.15 -27.48
N ILE A 106 9.54 4.43 -26.41
CA ILE A 106 9.29 2.98 -26.27
C ILE A 106 7.83 2.69 -25.85
N LEU A 107 7.17 3.60 -25.13
CA LEU A 107 5.79 3.46 -24.65
C LEU A 107 4.76 3.08 -25.74
N PRO A 108 4.67 3.74 -26.91
CA PRO A 108 3.67 3.39 -27.92
C PRO A 108 3.86 1.96 -28.45
N ILE A 109 5.10 1.47 -28.52
CA ILE A 109 5.41 0.10 -28.94
C ILE A 109 4.81 -0.90 -27.94
N TRP A 110 5.03 -0.70 -26.64
CA TRP A 110 4.45 -1.57 -25.60
C TRP A 110 2.93 -1.51 -25.55
N VAL A 111 2.35 -0.30 -25.66
CA VAL A 111 0.90 -0.11 -25.70
C VAL A 111 0.30 -0.89 -26.88
N TYR A 112 0.93 -0.83 -28.06
CA TYR A 112 0.49 -1.59 -29.22
C TYR A 112 0.56 -3.11 -29.00
N ILE A 113 1.67 -3.61 -28.43
CA ILE A 113 1.84 -5.04 -28.11
C ILE A 113 0.75 -5.52 -27.13
N VAL A 114 0.51 -4.76 -26.05
CA VAL A 114 -0.50 -5.08 -25.04
C VAL A 114 -1.91 -5.03 -25.62
N TYR A 115 -2.20 -4.02 -26.44
CA TYR A 115 -3.52 -3.86 -27.05
C TYR A 115 -3.86 -5.01 -28.01
N LYS A 116 -2.87 -5.56 -28.72
CA LYS A 116 -3.05 -6.71 -29.61
C LYS A 116 -3.30 -8.02 -28.85
N ASN A 117 -2.81 -8.13 -27.62
CA ASN A 117 -2.95 -9.34 -26.82
C ASN A 117 -4.31 -9.37 -26.10
N LYS A 118 -5.14 -10.39 -26.42
CA LYS A 118 -6.49 -10.57 -25.86
C LYS A 118 -6.50 -10.70 -24.33
N TYR A 119 -5.44 -11.24 -23.74
CA TYR A 119 -5.37 -11.47 -22.29
C TYR A 119 -5.06 -10.18 -21.51
N THR A 120 -4.27 -9.27 -22.07
CA THR A 120 -3.79 -8.06 -21.36
C THR A 120 -4.55 -6.78 -21.76
N LYS A 121 -5.17 -6.76 -22.95
CA LYS A 121 -5.99 -5.62 -23.43
C LYS A 121 -7.05 -5.16 -22.42
N LYS A 122 -7.69 -6.10 -21.71
CA LYS A 122 -8.75 -5.77 -20.74
C LYS A 122 -8.19 -4.95 -19.56
N VAL A 123 -7.01 -5.31 -19.06
CA VAL A 123 -6.33 -4.60 -17.97
C VAL A 123 -5.97 -3.17 -18.42
N LEU A 124 -5.42 -3.03 -19.64
CA LEU A 124 -5.08 -1.72 -20.21
C LEU A 124 -6.28 -0.79 -20.40
N THR A 125 -7.50 -1.31 -20.61
CA THR A 125 -8.69 -0.47 -20.88
C THR A 125 -9.52 -0.19 -19.65
N THR A 126 -9.56 -1.11 -18.68
CA THR A 126 -10.46 -1.01 -17.51
C THR A 126 -9.75 -0.78 -16.18
N GLY A 127 -8.42 -0.94 -16.13
CA GLY A 127 -7.63 -0.79 -14.90
C GLY A 127 -7.38 0.65 -14.44
N TRP A 128 -7.68 1.65 -15.28
CA TRP A 128 -7.36 3.06 -14.94
C TRP A 128 -8.22 3.63 -13.83
N THR A 129 -9.51 3.26 -13.75
CA THR A 129 -10.41 3.86 -12.75
C THR A 129 -9.96 3.54 -11.32
N PRO A 130 -9.68 2.26 -10.95
CA PRO A 130 -9.16 1.95 -9.63
C PRO A 130 -7.80 2.61 -9.34
N VAL A 131 -6.88 2.59 -10.30
CA VAL A 131 -5.51 3.13 -10.11
C VAL A 131 -5.52 4.65 -9.91
N ILE A 132 -6.26 5.39 -10.74
CA ILE A 132 -6.35 6.86 -10.62
C ILE A 132 -7.07 7.24 -9.33
N SER A 133 -8.13 6.53 -8.97
CA SER A 133 -8.87 6.83 -7.73
C SER A 133 -8.03 6.53 -6.49
N ALA A 134 -7.28 5.42 -6.50
CA ALA A 134 -6.33 5.06 -5.45
C ALA A 134 -5.23 6.13 -5.30
N LEU A 135 -4.74 6.70 -6.40
CA LEU A 135 -3.77 7.80 -6.38
C LEU A 135 -4.28 9.01 -5.60
N PHE A 136 -5.53 9.42 -5.83
CA PHE A 136 -6.12 10.55 -5.09
C PHE A 136 -6.28 10.24 -3.60
N ILE A 137 -6.74 9.04 -3.25
CA ILE A 137 -6.92 8.63 -1.85
C ILE A 137 -5.58 8.59 -1.10
N SER A 138 -4.59 7.91 -1.68
CA SER A 138 -3.23 7.83 -1.10
C SER A 138 -2.57 9.20 -1.07
N GLY A 139 -2.83 10.05 -2.07
CA GLY A 139 -2.39 11.45 -2.10
C GLY A 139 -2.88 12.29 -0.92
N VAL A 140 -4.16 12.16 -0.53
CA VAL A 140 -4.67 12.78 0.71
C VAL A 140 -3.95 12.21 1.94
N GLY A 141 -3.68 10.91 1.96
CA GLY A 141 -2.91 10.27 3.03
C GLY A 141 -1.48 10.80 3.14
N GLY A 142 -0.86 11.14 2.01
CA GLY A 142 0.45 11.78 1.93
C GLY A 142 0.48 13.20 2.50
N ILE A 143 -0.58 13.99 2.30
CA ILE A 143 -0.70 15.34 2.90
C ILE A 143 -0.83 15.24 4.42
N VAL A 144 -1.63 14.29 4.92
CA VAL A 144 -1.75 14.03 6.37
C VAL A 144 -0.42 13.58 6.97
N LEU A 145 0.32 12.73 6.24
CA LEU A 145 1.65 12.28 6.62
C LEU A 145 2.62 13.46 6.75
N ASP A 146 2.70 14.32 5.74
CA ASP A 146 3.61 15.47 5.70
C ASP A 146 3.39 16.40 6.90
N GLN A 147 2.13 16.75 7.18
CA GLN A 147 1.76 17.56 8.35
C GLN A 147 2.08 16.88 9.69
N ALA A 148 1.96 15.56 9.76
CA ALA A 148 2.23 14.81 10.98
C ALA A 148 3.73 14.67 11.26
N VAL A 149 4.55 14.49 10.23
CA VAL A 149 6.02 14.43 10.33
C VAL A 149 6.59 15.76 10.84
N ASP A 150 6.08 16.89 10.35
CA ASP A 150 6.48 18.21 10.83
C ASP A 150 6.09 18.48 12.29
N ARG A 151 5.03 17.82 12.76
CA ARG A 151 4.45 18.07 14.10
C ARG A 151 4.94 17.11 15.18
N TYR A 152 5.21 15.86 14.84
CA TYR A 152 5.48 14.80 15.80
C TYR A 152 6.79 14.08 15.48
N ARG A 153 7.73 14.13 16.43
CA ARG A 153 9.03 13.46 16.29
C ARG A 153 8.88 11.94 16.27
N GLY A 154 9.55 11.28 15.32
CA GLY A 154 9.59 9.82 15.21
C GLY A 154 8.34 9.23 14.54
N TYR A 155 7.42 10.08 14.07
CA TYR A 155 6.24 9.66 13.33
C TYR A 155 6.61 8.87 12.06
N GLU A 156 7.61 9.37 11.33
CA GLU A 156 8.14 8.83 10.07
C GLU A 156 8.66 7.40 10.21
N VAL A 157 9.05 6.99 11.42
CA VAL A 157 9.59 5.65 11.71
C VAL A 157 8.48 4.61 11.76
N PHE A 158 7.33 4.97 12.33
CA PHE A 158 6.21 4.05 12.56
C PHE A 158 5.21 4.01 11.41
N GLN A 159 5.14 5.08 10.61
CA GLN A 159 4.22 5.17 9.49
C GLN A 159 4.33 3.98 8.51
N PRO A 160 5.53 3.58 8.03
CA PRO A 160 5.65 2.45 7.10
C PRO A 160 5.20 1.13 7.72
N ILE A 161 5.30 0.98 9.04
CA ILE A 161 4.87 -0.23 9.75
C ILE A 161 3.35 -0.33 9.79
N VAL A 162 2.67 0.77 10.18
CA VAL A 162 1.20 0.79 10.23
C VAL A 162 0.60 0.59 8.84
N ASN A 163 1.12 1.29 7.83
CA ASN A 163 0.64 1.17 6.46
C ASN A 163 0.98 -0.21 5.88
N GLY A 164 2.21 -0.69 6.06
CA GLY A 164 2.64 -1.99 5.55
C GLY A 164 1.86 -3.15 6.14
N ILE A 165 1.66 -3.18 7.46
CA ILE A 165 0.88 -4.26 8.11
C ILE A 165 -0.60 -4.17 7.70
N GLY A 166 -1.22 -3.00 7.78
CA GLY A 166 -2.64 -2.85 7.43
C GLY A 166 -2.93 -3.12 5.95
N GLY A 167 -2.16 -2.49 5.07
CA GLY A 167 -2.23 -2.61 3.61
C GLY A 167 -2.01 -4.05 3.13
N ASN A 168 -0.97 -4.72 3.62
CA ASN A 168 -0.64 -6.06 3.14
C ASN A 168 -1.61 -7.13 3.67
N LEU A 169 -2.07 -7.01 4.93
CA LEU A 169 -3.07 -7.93 5.47
C LEU A 169 -4.43 -7.78 4.77
N VAL A 170 -4.81 -6.54 4.40
CA VAL A 170 -6.06 -6.31 3.67
C VAL A 170 -6.01 -6.84 2.24
N CYS A 171 -4.85 -6.76 1.57
CA CYS A 171 -4.63 -7.40 0.27
C CYS A 171 -4.82 -8.92 0.33
N VAL A 172 -4.23 -9.57 1.34
CA VAL A 172 -4.38 -11.01 1.56
C VAL A 172 -5.84 -11.38 1.83
N GLN A 173 -6.54 -10.61 2.66
CA GLN A 173 -7.96 -10.85 2.91
C GLN A 173 -8.81 -10.66 1.65
N SER A 174 -8.57 -9.59 0.89
CA SER A 174 -9.30 -9.28 -0.34
C SER A 174 -9.17 -10.39 -1.37
N SER A 175 -7.93 -10.83 -1.65
CA SER A 175 -7.65 -11.93 -2.57
C SER A 175 -8.37 -13.21 -2.14
N ARG A 176 -8.30 -13.61 -0.86
CA ARG A 176 -8.99 -14.82 -0.38
C ARG A 176 -10.51 -14.73 -0.49
N LEU A 177 -11.10 -13.56 -0.23
CA LEU A 177 -12.54 -13.34 -0.44
C LEU A 177 -12.90 -13.45 -1.92
N ALA A 178 -12.10 -12.87 -2.82
CA ALA A 178 -12.31 -12.94 -4.25
C ALA A 178 -12.16 -14.37 -4.79
N THR A 179 -11.12 -15.11 -4.38
CA THR A 179 -10.96 -16.54 -4.70
C THR A 179 -12.16 -17.36 -4.21
N HIS A 180 -12.64 -17.11 -2.99
CA HIS A 180 -13.82 -17.80 -2.46
C HIS A 180 -15.07 -17.52 -3.30
N LEU A 181 -15.29 -16.27 -3.71
CA LEU A 181 -16.40 -15.90 -4.59
C LEU A 181 -16.27 -16.55 -5.97
N HIS A 182 -15.07 -16.59 -6.56
CA HIS A 182 -14.83 -17.30 -7.82
C HIS A 182 -15.11 -18.81 -7.74
N GLN A 183 -14.89 -19.43 -6.58
CA GLN A 183 -15.15 -20.86 -6.37
C GLN A 183 -16.61 -21.18 -6.06
N THR A 184 -17.36 -20.24 -5.48
CA THR A 184 -18.69 -20.53 -4.89
C THR A 184 -19.84 -19.77 -5.55
N ALA A 185 -19.56 -18.72 -6.32
CA ALA A 185 -20.57 -17.83 -6.88
C ALA A 185 -20.35 -17.55 -8.37
N ILE A 186 -21.45 -17.19 -9.03
CA ILE A 186 -21.43 -16.68 -10.41
C ILE A 186 -21.24 -15.16 -10.33
N PRO A 187 -20.41 -14.56 -11.21
CA PRO A 187 -20.22 -13.11 -11.23
C PRO A 187 -21.54 -12.33 -11.26
N GLY A 188 -21.73 -11.42 -10.30
CA GLY A 188 -22.95 -10.60 -10.16
C GLY A 188 -24.01 -11.18 -9.23
N VAL A 189 -23.90 -12.45 -8.80
CA VAL A 189 -24.78 -13.06 -7.80
C VAL A 189 -23.98 -13.37 -6.55
N LEU A 190 -24.53 -12.99 -5.40
CA LEU A 190 -23.94 -13.23 -4.09
C LEU A 190 -24.37 -14.61 -3.57
N PRO A 191 -23.49 -15.38 -2.90
CA PRO A 191 -23.86 -16.65 -2.27
C PRO A 191 -25.04 -16.50 -1.30
N GLU A 192 -25.87 -17.52 -1.17
CA GLU A 192 -27.02 -17.50 -0.25
C GLU A 192 -26.59 -17.17 1.19
N GLY A 193 -27.28 -16.22 1.82
CA GLY A 193 -26.98 -15.76 3.18
C GLY A 193 -25.84 -14.74 3.30
N THR A 194 -25.20 -14.34 2.19
CA THR A 194 -24.22 -13.23 2.21
C THR A 194 -24.93 -11.88 2.04
N ARG A 195 -24.63 -10.93 2.92
CA ARG A 195 -25.14 -9.57 2.87
C ARG A 195 -24.01 -8.62 2.50
N LEU A 196 -24.31 -7.61 1.70
CA LEU A 196 -23.30 -6.62 1.28
C LEU A 196 -22.77 -5.82 2.48
N ILE A 197 -23.68 -5.40 3.37
CA ILE A 197 -23.38 -4.72 4.61
C ILE A 197 -23.88 -5.63 5.72
N GLU A 198 -22.95 -6.15 6.49
CA GLU A 198 -23.20 -6.99 7.65
C GLU A 198 -22.55 -6.34 8.87
N TRP A 199 -23.00 -6.69 10.07
CA TRP A 199 -22.42 -6.16 11.29
C TRP A 199 -20.91 -6.48 11.39
N PRO A 200 -20.05 -5.48 11.69
CA PRO A 200 -18.58 -5.66 11.73
C PRO A 200 -18.14 -6.83 12.61
N TRP A 201 -18.81 -7.01 13.75
CA TRP A 201 -18.53 -8.10 14.68
C TRP A 201 -18.80 -9.49 14.09
N LYS A 202 -19.82 -9.61 13.23
CA LYS A 202 -20.15 -10.85 12.52
C LYS A 202 -19.19 -11.11 11.36
N THR A 203 -18.72 -10.08 10.67
CA THR A 203 -17.74 -10.24 9.58
C THR A 203 -16.33 -10.48 10.11
N LEU A 204 -15.96 -9.90 11.25
CA LEU A 204 -14.60 -9.94 11.79
C LEU A 204 -14.39 -11.04 12.83
N LEU A 205 -15.39 -11.33 13.70
CA LEU A 205 -15.20 -12.23 14.85
C LEU A 205 -16.05 -13.50 14.83
N PHE A 206 -17.27 -13.47 14.27
CA PHE A 206 -18.26 -14.56 14.48
C PHE A 206 -18.70 -15.31 13.22
N GLY A 207 -18.74 -16.65 13.33
CA GLY A 207 -19.65 -17.51 12.56
C GLY A 207 -19.37 -17.75 11.07
N THR A 208 -18.52 -16.97 10.39
CA THR A 208 -18.25 -17.15 8.95
C THR A 208 -16.80 -17.58 8.67
N ALA A 209 -16.57 -18.26 7.55
CA ALA A 209 -15.22 -18.62 7.11
C ALA A 209 -14.32 -17.38 6.95
N ALA A 210 -14.90 -16.27 6.44
CA ALA A 210 -14.24 -14.97 6.35
C ALA A 210 -13.84 -14.41 7.72
N ALA A 211 -14.69 -14.55 8.75
CA ALA A 211 -14.38 -14.13 10.12
C ALA A 211 -13.24 -14.95 10.74
N LYS A 212 -13.12 -16.25 10.41
CA LYS A 212 -11.99 -17.06 10.88
C LYS A 212 -10.66 -16.52 10.36
N VAL A 213 -10.61 -16.14 9.08
CA VAL A 213 -9.41 -15.54 8.48
C VAL A 213 -9.16 -14.15 9.05
N ALA A 214 -10.19 -13.31 9.15
CA ALA A 214 -10.06 -11.97 9.73
C ALA A 214 -9.49 -12.00 11.16
N ARG A 215 -9.95 -12.93 12.03
CA ARG A 215 -9.35 -13.11 13.36
C ARG A 215 -7.88 -13.51 13.32
N MET A 216 -7.52 -14.44 12.44
CA MET A 216 -6.13 -14.86 12.28
C MET A 216 -5.25 -13.66 11.85
N LEU A 217 -5.74 -12.85 10.91
CA LEU A 217 -5.06 -11.64 10.45
C LEU A 217 -4.98 -10.57 11.56
N LEU A 218 -6.01 -10.41 12.39
CA LEU A 218 -5.98 -9.49 13.54
C LEU A 218 -4.95 -9.92 14.59
N VAL A 219 -4.87 -11.21 14.91
CA VAL A 219 -3.84 -11.73 15.83
C VAL A 219 -2.45 -11.50 15.24
N LEU A 220 -2.27 -11.77 13.95
CA LEU A 220 -1.02 -11.51 13.24
C LEU A 220 -0.68 -10.01 13.23
N ALA A 221 -1.67 -9.13 13.08
CA ALA A 221 -1.49 -7.69 13.15
C ALA A 221 -1.01 -7.27 14.54
N VAL A 222 -1.66 -7.72 15.62
CA VAL A 222 -1.24 -7.38 17.00
C VAL A 222 0.21 -7.81 17.25
N VAL A 223 0.54 -9.06 16.93
CA VAL A 223 1.89 -9.60 17.12
C VAL A 223 2.91 -8.84 16.27
N GLY A 224 2.59 -8.60 15.00
CA GLY A 224 3.45 -7.84 14.08
C GLY A 224 3.68 -6.42 14.58
N GLN A 225 2.63 -5.70 14.97
CA GLN A 225 2.73 -4.33 15.46
C GLN A 225 3.64 -4.23 16.69
N ILE A 226 3.53 -5.16 17.65
CA ILE A 226 4.39 -5.18 18.84
C ILE A 226 5.86 -5.39 18.45
N ILE A 227 6.15 -6.41 17.62
CA ILE A 227 7.51 -6.74 17.23
C ILE A 227 8.14 -5.58 16.44
N PHE A 228 7.44 -5.09 15.41
CA PHE A 228 7.98 -4.05 14.55
C PHE A 228 8.09 -2.70 15.25
N MET A 229 7.19 -2.37 16.19
CA MET A 229 7.33 -1.18 17.02
C MET A 229 8.62 -1.22 17.85
N VAL A 230 8.92 -2.34 18.52
CA VAL A 230 10.15 -2.50 19.32
C VAL A 230 11.40 -2.44 18.44
N VAL A 231 11.38 -3.11 17.29
CA VAL A 231 12.50 -3.08 16.34
C VAL A 231 12.73 -1.68 15.80
N ALA A 232 11.66 -0.96 15.42
CA ALA A 232 11.75 0.39 14.91
C ALA A 232 12.32 1.38 15.93
N ASP A 233 11.85 1.33 17.18
CA ASP A 233 12.39 2.16 18.26
C ASP A 233 13.86 1.85 18.52
N PHE A 234 14.23 0.57 18.58
CA PHE A 234 15.63 0.17 18.73
C PHE A 234 16.53 0.66 17.57
N VAL A 235 16.05 0.56 16.33
CA VAL A 235 16.80 1.04 15.16
C VAL A 235 16.92 2.57 15.14
N TYR A 236 15.89 3.28 15.59
CA TYR A 236 15.86 4.74 15.55
C TYR A 236 16.64 5.39 16.70
N GLN A 237 16.50 4.87 17.94
CA GLN A 237 17.12 5.44 19.14
C GLN A 237 18.39 4.70 19.59
N GLY A 238 18.67 3.51 19.05
CA GLY A 238 19.77 2.63 19.49
C GLY A 238 19.50 1.88 20.80
N LEU A 239 18.41 2.22 21.51
CA LEU A 239 17.95 1.61 22.76
C LEU A 239 16.41 1.52 22.71
N VAL A 240 15.83 0.62 23.51
CA VAL A 240 14.37 0.52 23.62
C VAL A 240 13.86 1.57 24.61
N THR A 241 13.25 2.64 24.09
CA THR A 241 12.74 3.81 24.82
C THR A 241 11.21 3.91 24.82
N ILE A 242 10.51 2.92 24.25
CA ILE A 242 9.04 2.85 24.20
C ILE A 242 8.43 3.01 25.61
N GLN A 243 7.71 4.12 25.77
CA GLN A 243 6.84 4.34 26.92
C GLN A 243 5.61 3.44 26.83
N LEU A 244 5.16 2.92 27.97
CA LEU A 244 3.96 2.10 28.06
C LEU A 244 2.72 2.85 27.54
N ALA A 245 2.62 4.15 27.80
CA ALA A 245 1.55 5.00 27.28
C ALA A 245 1.55 5.02 25.74
N PHE A 246 2.69 5.33 25.12
CA PHE A 246 2.84 5.33 23.66
C PHE A 246 2.52 3.96 23.07
N GLY A 247 3.11 2.90 23.61
CA GLY A 247 2.90 1.53 23.12
C GLY A 247 1.43 1.10 23.16
N LEU A 248 0.70 1.42 24.23
CA LEU A 248 -0.73 1.13 24.32
C LEU A 248 -1.55 1.93 23.30
N THR A 249 -1.34 3.25 23.21
CA THR A 249 -2.07 4.08 22.23
C THR A 249 -1.77 3.67 20.79
N TYR A 250 -0.51 3.33 20.49
CA TYR A 250 -0.08 2.85 19.18
C TYR A 250 -0.76 1.53 18.81
N ILE A 251 -0.75 0.54 19.70
CA ILE A 251 -1.39 -0.76 19.45
C ILE A 251 -2.90 -0.60 19.28
N ILE A 252 -3.56 0.20 20.12
CA ILE A 252 -5.01 0.41 20.02
C ILE A 252 -5.38 1.04 18.67
N CYS A 253 -4.69 2.12 18.28
CA CYS A 253 -4.99 2.82 17.03
C CYS A 253 -4.65 1.97 15.79
N SER A 254 -3.51 1.27 15.80
CA SER A 254 -3.11 0.41 14.69
C SER A 254 -4.02 -0.81 14.53
N VAL A 255 -4.42 -1.47 15.62
CA VAL A 255 -5.39 -2.58 15.56
C VAL A 255 -6.74 -2.09 15.06
N PHE A 256 -7.21 -0.94 15.55
CA PHE A 256 -8.47 -0.35 15.09
C PHE A 256 -8.42 -0.01 13.59
N GLN A 257 -7.31 0.52 13.10
CA GLN A 257 -7.07 0.74 11.66
C GLN A 257 -7.19 -0.56 10.86
N VAL A 258 -6.54 -1.65 11.28
CA VAL A 258 -6.66 -2.96 10.61
C VAL A 258 -8.10 -3.48 10.65
N MET A 259 -8.82 -3.32 11.76
CA MET A 259 -10.23 -3.74 11.85
C MET A 259 -11.12 -3.00 10.85
N VAL A 260 -10.94 -1.68 10.71
CA VAL A 260 -11.67 -0.87 9.72
C VAL A 260 -11.33 -1.32 8.30
N LEU A 261 -10.05 -1.54 7.99
CA LEU A 261 -9.62 -1.99 6.66
C LEU A 261 -10.18 -3.37 6.28
N LEU A 262 -10.11 -4.34 7.20
CA LEU A 262 -10.66 -5.68 6.96
C LEU A 262 -12.17 -5.64 6.73
N TYR A 263 -12.88 -4.75 7.43
CA TYR A 263 -14.31 -4.54 7.20
C TYR A 263 -14.60 -3.89 5.85
N LEU A 264 -13.83 -2.86 5.47
CA LEU A 264 -13.95 -2.22 4.16
C LEU A 264 -13.62 -3.20 3.01
N ALA A 265 -12.65 -4.11 3.20
CA ALA A 265 -12.36 -5.17 2.24
C ALA A 265 -13.54 -6.11 2.02
N TYR A 266 -14.20 -6.51 3.10
CA TYR A 266 -15.42 -7.31 2.99
C TYR A 266 -16.47 -6.60 2.13
N ILE A 267 -16.79 -5.34 2.44
CA ILE A 267 -17.81 -4.60 1.70
C ILE A 267 -17.39 -4.41 0.24
N LEU A 268 -16.16 -3.97 -0.01
CA LEU A 268 -15.70 -3.59 -1.33
C LEU A 268 -15.61 -4.79 -2.28
N VAL A 269 -15.12 -5.94 -1.80
CA VAL A 269 -15.04 -7.16 -2.61
C VAL A 269 -16.43 -7.64 -3.04
N HIS A 270 -17.38 -7.73 -2.10
CA HIS A 270 -18.75 -8.14 -2.40
C HIS A 270 -19.48 -7.10 -3.27
N TYR A 271 -19.18 -5.81 -3.10
CA TYR A 271 -19.72 -4.74 -3.93
C TYR A 271 -19.23 -4.83 -5.38
N MET A 272 -17.91 -4.99 -5.58
CA MET A 272 -17.32 -5.15 -6.90
C MET A 272 -17.81 -6.42 -7.60
N TRP A 273 -17.98 -7.51 -6.84
CA TRP A 273 -18.57 -8.74 -7.34
C TRP A 273 -19.99 -8.53 -7.89
N LYS A 274 -20.83 -7.79 -7.16
CA LYS A 274 -22.20 -7.44 -7.59
C LYS A 274 -22.20 -6.59 -8.87
N LEU A 275 -21.18 -5.75 -9.06
CA LEU A 275 -20.97 -4.96 -10.27
C LEU A 275 -20.37 -5.76 -11.44
N LYS A 276 -20.20 -7.09 -11.31
CA LYS A 276 -19.53 -7.96 -12.28
C LYS A 276 -18.10 -7.50 -12.62
N LYS A 277 -17.47 -6.80 -11.69
CA LYS A 277 -16.06 -6.42 -11.76
C LYS A 277 -15.26 -7.43 -10.94
N ASP A 278 -14.14 -7.83 -11.51
CA ASP A 278 -13.20 -8.73 -10.85
C ASP A 278 -12.59 -8.00 -9.62
N PRO A 279 -12.86 -8.46 -8.39
CA PRO A 279 -12.38 -7.80 -7.19
C PRO A 279 -10.86 -7.82 -7.07
N ASP A 280 -10.17 -8.82 -7.64
CA ASP A 280 -8.71 -8.93 -7.58
C ASP A 280 -8.05 -7.77 -8.32
N ASN A 281 -8.62 -7.36 -9.45
CA ASN A 281 -8.12 -6.25 -10.25
C ASN A 281 -8.63 -4.88 -9.78
N ALA A 282 -9.83 -4.83 -9.20
CA ALA A 282 -10.51 -3.57 -8.92
C ALA A 282 -10.45 -3.13 -7.46
N ALA A 283 -10.51 -4.07 -6.50
CA ALA A 283 -10.64 -3.74 -5.08
C ALA A 283 -9.29 -3.49 -4.40
N ILE A 284 -8.25 -4.24 -4.76
CA ILE A 284 -6.92 -4.15 -4.13
C ILE A 284 -6.36 -2.71 -4.17
N PRO A 285 -6.35 -1.98 -5.31
CA PRO A 285 -5.82 -0.62 -5.34
C PRO A 285 -6.53 0.34 -4.37
N TYR A 286 -7.86 0.24 -4.24
CA TYR A 286 -8.60 1.07 -3.29
C TYR A 286 -8.28 0.70 -1.84
N LEU A 287 -8.17 -0.59 -1.54
CA LEU A 287 -7.91 -1.05 -0.17
C LEU A 287 -6.50 -0.68 0.29
N THR A 288 -5.50 -0.77 -0.58
CA THR A 288 -4.14 -0.31 -0.28
C THR A 288 -4.11 1.20 -0.07
N ALA A 289 -4.74 1.99 -0.95
CA ALA A 289 -4.78 3.45 -0.80
C ALA A 289 -5.56 3.91 0.44
N LEU A 290 -6.66 3.23 0.78
CA LEU A 290 -7.36 3.44 2.04
C LEU A 290 -6.48 3.02 3.23
N GLY A 291 -5.67 1.99 3.06
CA GLY A 291 -4.66 1.56 4.02
C GLY A 291 -3.68 2.68 4.35
N ASP A 292 -3.13 3.32 3.32
CA ASP A 292 -2.21 4.45 3.47
C ASP A 292 -2.86 5.62 4.20
N LEU A 293 -4.04 6.05 3.75
CA LEU A 293 -4.77 7.17 4.33
C LEU A 293 -5.15 6.90 5.79
N LEU A 294 -5.79 5.76 6.05
CA LEU A 294 -6.23 5.41 7.40
C LEU A 294 -5.03 5.18 8.32
N GLY A 295 -3.95 4.59 7.83
CA GLY A 295 -2.73 4.43 8.60
C GLY A 295 -2.11 5.77 9.01
N SER A 296 -2.03 6.75 8.09
CA SER A 296 -1.64 8.13 8.43
C SER A 296 -2.55 8.74 9.49
N VAL A 297 -3.86 8.64 9.31
CA VAL A 297 -4.82 9.29 10.22
C VAL A 297 -4.81 8.65 11.60
N PHE A 298 -4.82 7.33 11.70
CA PHE A 298 -4.86 6.62 12.98
C PHE A 298 -3.53 6.68 13.73
N LEU A 299 -2.39 6.65 13.03
CA LEU A 299 -1.10 6.92 13.67
C LEU A 299 -1.03 8.36 14.18
N GLY A 300 -1.46 9.33 13.36
CA GLY A 300 -1.55 10.74 13.78
C GLY A 300 -2.42 10.90 15.02
N LEU A 301 -3.55 10.22 15.06
CA LEU A 301 -4.44 10.19 16.22
C LEU A 301 -3.77 9.59 17.47
N ALA A 302 -2.94 8.55 17.34
CA ALA A 302 -2.17 8.01 18.46
C ALA A 302 -1.21 9.06 19.06
N PHE A 303 -0.51 9.82 18.20
CA PHE A 303 0.38 10.91 18.64
C PHE A 303 -0.38 12.10 19.23
N VAL A 304 -1.53 12.47 18.65
CA VAL A 304 -2.43 13.50 19.22
C VAL A 304 -2.90 13.10 20.61
N ILE A 305 -3.37 11.86 20.80
CA ILE A 305 -3.81 11.37 22.10
C ILE A 305 -2.67 11.44 23.11
N LEU A 306 -1.46 11.00 22.73
CA LEU A 306 -0.30 11.07 23.61
C LEU A 306 0.02 12.52 24.02
N SER A 307 -0.01 13.44 23.06
CA SER A 307 0.23 14.87 23.27
C SER A 307 -0.81 15.51 24.19
N LEU A 308 -2.09 15.09 24.12
CA LEU A 308 -3.14 15.55 25.04
C LEU A 308 -2.86 15.18 26.50
N PHE A 309 -2.12 14.09 26.74
CA PHE A 309 -1.66 13.70 28.07
C PHE A 309 -0.30 14.31 28.46
N GLY A 310 0.24 15.23 27.65
CA GLY A 310 1.54 15.87 27.88
C GLY A 310 2.73 14.91 27.73
N LEU A 311 2.54 13.78 27.04
CA LEU A 311 3.57 12.81 26.77
C LEU A 311 4.03 12.92 25.30
N GLU A 312 5.30 12.61 25.07
CA GLU A 312 5.90 12.60 23.73
C GLU A 312 6.72 11.33 23.54
N TYR A 313 6.73 10.82 22.31
CA TYR A 313 7.57 9.69 21.96
C TYR A 313 9.06 10.06 22.12
N GLY A 314 9.83 9.19 22.80
CA GLY A 314 11.25 9.41 23.06
C GLY A 314 11.58 10.37 24.21
N ASN A 315 10.59 10.85 24.98
CA ASN A 315 10.83 11.79 26.09
C ASN A 315 11.66 11.17 27.24
N ASN A 316 11.73 9.84 27.34
CA ASN A 316 12.53 9.12 28.34
C ASN A 316 14.02 8.95 27.94
N ALA A 317 14.39 9.35 26.72
CA ALA A 317 15.72 9.13 26.15
C ALA A 317 16.68 10.32 26.36
N GLN A 318 16.33 11.27 27.25
CA GLN A 318 17.19 12.38 27.66
C GLN A 318 18.10 12.00 28.83
#